data_AF-A0A354YX97-F1
#
_entry.id   AF-A0A354YX97-F1
#
_cell.length_a   1.000
_cell.length_b   1.000
_cell.length_c   1.000
_cell.angle_alpha   90.00
_cell.angle_beta   90.00
_cell.angle_gamma   90.00
#
_symmetry.space_group_name_H-M   'P 1'
#
loop_
_entity.id
_entity.type
_entity.pdbx_description
1 polymer ?
#
loop_
_entity_poly.entity_id
_entity_poly.type
_entity_poly.pdbx_seq_one_letter_code
_entity_poly.pdbx_strand_id
1 'polypeptide(L)'
;AQAIISGISQTVSPLVGVFYGERDVLSIKKVVFLAFRYGIITMAIFSISVSLFAEPICLAFNLSSPEQLRIAVPALIISSISLLGAVVNNIFIYYYMTIGRTSIANRITLFRGFLFIIPAAGAMAQAMGIHGIWAAFSISELLTLLMIILTVRKTLLKEQDLRGLLLLNYRDVAEGRFIAFSVDSNNESVLESSDKISEFCTSCKLNSKQSMVISLAIEEILLLMVQHIFVGNNNKSIDVRIFVRDDVTTMRFRCAGRKFNPLDYYQQAMENADTSEALALDESMGLQMITKMTKQVDYTTSLGLNNIIIRI
;
A
#
# COMPACT_ATOMS: atom_id res chain seq x y z
N ALA A 1 -15.13 -18.42 0.01
CA ALA A 1 -15.32 -17.03 -0.47
C ALA A 1 -14.80 -15.98 0.51
N GLN A 2 -15.45 -15.75 1.66
CA GLN A 2 -15.10 -14.64 2.57
C GLN A 2 -13.64 -14.65 3.05
N ALA A 3 -13.06 -15.82 3.34
CA ALA A 3 -11.65 -15.93 3.70
C ALA A 3 -10.70 -15.35 2.64
N ILE A 4 -10.99 -15.59 1.35
CA ILE A 4 -10.18 -15.05 0.24
C ILE A 4 -10.39 -13.54 0.12
N ILE A 5 -11.65 -13.09 0.12
CA ILE A 5 -11.99 -11.66 -0.02
C ILE A 5 -11.36 -10.83 1.09
N SER A 6 -11.59 -11.25 2.33
CA SER A 6 -11.11 -10.55 3.52
C SER A 6 -9.60 -10.71 3.67
N GLY A 7 -9.02 -11.88 3.35
CA GLY A 7 -7.58 -12.10 3.41
C GLY A 7 -6.79 -11.18 2.49
N ILE A 8 -7.24 -10.99 1.25
CA ILE A 8 -6.61 -10.07 0.29
C ILE A 8 -6.75 -8.63 0.76
N SER A 9 -7.96 -8.23 1.16
CA SER A 9 -8.24 -6.84 1.55
C SER A 9 -7.50 -6.43 2.84
N GLN A 10 -7.45 -7.32 3.83
CA GLN A 10 -6.75 -7.10 5.09
C GLN A 10 -5.23 -7.12 4.93
N THR A 11 -4.67 -7.94 4.03
CA THR A 11 -3.21 -7.95 3.78
C THR A 11 -2.73 -6.65 3.15
N VAL A 12 -3.56 -6.05 2.29
CA VAL A 12 -3.25 -4.82 1.58
C VAL A 12 -3.31 -3.59 2.48
N SER A 13 -4.22 -3.59 3.46
CA SER A 13 -4.48 -2.43 4.33
C SER A 13 -3.23 -1.92 5.10
N PRO A 14 -2.43 -2.75 5.80
CA PRO A 14 -1.21 -2.29 6.46
C PRO A 14 -0.17 -1.70 5.49
N LEU A 15 0.01 -2.33 4.32
CA LEU A 15 0.93 -1.84 3.30
C LEU A 15 0.51 -0.47 2.78
N VAL A 16 -0.78 -0.31 2.46
CA VAL A 16 -1.34 0.97 2.02
C VAL A 16 -1.21 2.01 3.12
N GLY A 17 -1.43 1.65 4.39
CA GLY A 17 -1.31 2.58 5.52
C GLY A 17 0.11 3.13 5.66
N VAL A 18 1.12 2.24 5.58
CA VAL A 18 2.53 2.63 5.61
C VAL A 18 2.88 3.53 4.42
N PHE A 19 2.54 3.12 3.20
CA PHE A 19 2.84 3.92 2.01
C PHE A 19 2.08 5.26 1.97
N TYR A 20 0.88 5.32 2.55
CA TYR A 20 0.11 6.56 2.66
C TYR A 20 0.75 7.53 3.65
N GLY A 21 1.21 7.06 4.81
CA GLY A 21 1.99 7.87 5.75
C GLY A 21 3.31 8.39 5.14
N GLU A 22 3.91 7.59 4.26
CA GLU A 22 5.13 7.90 3.52
C GLU A 22 4.90 8.78 2.28
N ARG A 23 3.65 9.12 1.96
CA ARG A 23 3.25 9.84 0.73
C ARG A 23 3.70 9.16 -0.56
N ASP A 24 3.91 7.83 -0.53
CA ASP A 24 4.34 7.06 -1.68
C ASP A 24 3.16 6.58 -2.54
N VAL A 25 2.65 7.51 -3.36
CA VAL A 25 1.47 7.25 -4.18
C VAL A 25 1.69 6.18 -5.27
N LEU A 26 2.94 5.99 -5.71
CA LEU A 26 3.29 4.97 -6.70
C LEU A 26 3.21 3.56 -6.11
N SER A 27 3.71 3.38 -4.89
CA SER A 27 3.67 2.11 -4.16
C SER A 27 2.24 1.75 -3.79
N ILE A 28 1.42 2.72 -3.35
CA ILE A 28 0.00 2.51 -3.11
C ILE A 28 -0.69 2.00 -4.39
N LYS A 29 -0.48 2.69 -5.52
CA LYS A 29 -1.06 2.29 -6.81
C LYS A 29 -0.64 0.87 -7.20
N LYS A 30 0.65 0.53 -7.05
CA LYS A 30 1.17 -0.81 -7.35
C LYS A 30 0.53 -1.89 -6.47
N VAL A 31 0.50 -1.70 -5.15
CA VAL A 31 -0.06 -2.70 -4.23
C VAL A 31 -1.55 -2.90 -4.44
N VAL A 32 -2.32 -1.81 -4.60
CA VAL A 32 -3.76 -1.91 -4.84
C VAL A 32 -4.04 -2.56 -6.20
N PHE A 33 -3.23 -2.28 -7.23
CA PHE A 33 -3.36 -2.96 -8.52
C PHE A 33 -3.05 -4.46 -8.43
N LEU A 34 -2.01 -4.85 -7.69
CA LEU A 34 -1.70 -6.25 -7.41
C LEU A 34 -2.86 -6.92 -6.65
N ALA A 35 -3.46 -6.22 -5.68
CA ALA A 35 -4.63 -6.71 -4.96
C ALA A 35 -5.81 -6.98 -5.89
N PHE A 36 -6.11 -6.06 -6.82
CA PHE A 36 -7.16 -6.28 -7.82
C PHE A 36 -6.81 -7.44 -8.75
N ARG A 37 -5.58 -7.51 -9.27
CA ARG A 37 -5.15 -8.57 -10.18
C ARG A 37 -5.26 -9.95 -9.54
N TYR A 38 -4.62 -10.15 -8.39
CA TYR A 38 -4.65 -11.45 -7.71
C TYR A 38 -6.01 -11.73 -7.08
N GLY A 39 -6.72 -10.72 -6.60
CA GLY A 39 -8.09 -10.85 -6.09
C GLY A 39 -9.08 -11.33 -7.14
N ILE A 40 -9.06 -10.72 -8.33
CA ILE A 40 -9.93 -11.14 -9.43
C ILE A 40 -9.54 -12.54 -9.92
N ILE A 41 -8.24 -12.83 -10.11
CA ILE A 41 -7.79 -14.16 -10.57
C ILE A 41 -8.20 -15.25 -9.58
N THR A 42 -7.88 -15.10 -8.29
CA THR A 42 -8.21 -16.10 -7.28
C THR A 42 -9.71 -16.26 -7.10
N MET A 43 -10.47 -15.17 -7.18
CA MET A 43 -11.93 -15.24 -7.07
C MET A 43 -12.60 -15.80 -8.32
N ALA A 44 -12.04 -15.57 -9.50
CA ALA A 44 -12.51 -16.18 -10.75
C ALA A 44 -12.30 -17.70 -10.70
N ILE A 45 -11.12 -18.16 -10.30
CA ILE A 45 -10.85 -19.59 -10.11
C ILE A 45 -11.84 -20.17 -9.10
N PHE A 46 -12.03 -19.52 -7.94
CA PHE A 46 -12.97 -19.98 -6.93
C PHE A 46 -14.42 -20.03 -7.42
N SER A 47 -14.88 -18.99 -8.14
CA SER A 47 -16.23 -18.94 -8.72
C SER A 47 -16.44 -20.03 -9.77
N ILE A 48 -15.47 -20.25 -10.66
CA ILE A 48 -15.51 -21.33 -11.66
C ILE A 48 -15.55 -22.69 -10.96
N SER A 49 -14.72 -22.92 -9.93
CA SER A 49 -14.75 -24.16 -9.16
C SER A 49 -16.12 -24.39 -8.49
N VAL A 50 -16.70 -23.35 -7.87
CA VAL A 50 -18.05 -23.46 -7.28
C VAL A 50 -19.09 -23.81 -8.34
N SER A 51 -19.01 -23.20 -9.52
CA SER A 51 -19.96 -23.46 -10.60
C SER A 51 -19.80 -24.88 -11.19
N LEU A 52 -18.57 -25.37 -11.36
CA LEU A 52 -18.29 -26.71 -11.88
C LEU A 52 -18.66 -27.81 -10.88
N PHE A 53 -18.45 -27.57 -9.58
CA PHE A 53 -18.72 -28.53 -8.52
C PHE A 53 -20.03 -28.24 -7.77
N ALA A 54 -20.95 -27.44 -8.33
CA ALA A 54 -22.17 -27.01 -7.64
C ALA A 54 -23.04 -28.18 -7.16
N GLU A 55 -23.24 -29.19 -8.01
CA GLU A 55 -24.00 -30.40 -7.66
C GLU A 55 -23.28 -31.26 -6.62
N PRO A 56 -21.99 -31.64 -6.78
CA PRO A 56 -21.22 -32.31 -5.73
C PRO A 56 -21.22 -31.57 -4.39
N ILE A 57 -21.14 -30.24 -4.41
CA ILE A 57 -21.24 -29.40 -3.20
C ILE A 57 -22.62 -29.60 -2.56
N CYS A 58 -23.72 -29.51 -3.31
CA CYS A 58 -25.06 -29.72 -2.77
C CYS A 58 -25.22 -31.12 -2.16
N LEU A 59 -24.71 -32.15 -2.83
CA LEU A 59 -24.74 -33.53 -2.33
C LEU A 59 -23.94 -33.71 -1.04
N ALA A 60 -22.78 -33.04 -0.90
CA ALA A 60 -22.01 -33.04 0.34
C ALA A 60 -22.76 -32.40 1.53
N PHE A 61 -23.72 -31.53 1.26
CA PHE A 61 -24.63 -30.96 2.25
C PHE A 61 -25.93 -31.79 2.44
N ASN A 62 -25.97 -33.04 1.97
CA ASN A 62 -27.14 -33.94 2.01
C ASN A 62 -28.38 -33.38 1.28
N LEU A 63 -28.20 -32.53 0.27
CA LEU A 63 -29.26 -32.11 -0.64
C LEU A 63 -29.37 -33.14 -1.77
N SER A 64 -30.08 -34.23 -1.50
CA SER A 64 -30.11 -35.40 -2.41
C SER A 64 -31.40 -35.51 -3.22
N SER A 65 -32.46 -34.79 -2.84
CA SER A 65 -33.73 -34.86 -3.60
C SER A 65 -33.65 -34.05 -4.90
N PRO A 66 -34.29 -34.51 -6.00
CA PRO A 66 -34.29 -33.79 -7.28
C PRO A 66 -34.82 -32.35 -7.17
N GLU A 67 -35.81 -32.12 -6.31
CA GLU A 67 -36.39 -30.79 -6.10
C GLU A 67 -35.42 -29.84 -5.39
N GLN A 68 -34.70 -30.32 -4.37
CA GLN A 68 -33.67 -29.53 -3.69
C GLN A 68 -32.52 -29.17 -4.62
N LEU A 69 -32.03 -30.13 -5.42
CA LEU A 69 -30.94 -29.90 -6.37
C LEU A 69 -31.35 -28.89 -7.46
N ARG A 70 -32.60 -28.95 -7.94
CA ARG A 70 -33.14 -28.02 -8.95
C ARG A 70 -33.12 -26.56 -8.48
N ILE A 71 -33.21 -26.32 -7.17
CA ILE A 71 -33.17 -24.97 -6.58
C ILE A 71 -31.74 -24.58 -6.21
N ALA A 72 -31.02 -25.48 -5.52
CA ALA A 72 -29.72 -25.18 -4.92
C ALA A 72 -28.58 -25.06 -5.95
N VAL A 73 -28.56 -25.90 -6.99
CA VAL A 73 -27.47 -25.86 -7.99
C VAL A 73 -27.46 -24.53 -8.77
N PRO A 74 -28.58 -24.06 -9.34
CA PRO A 74 -28.61 -22.75 -9.99
C PRO A 74 -28.33 -21.60 -9.02
N ALA A 75 -28.78 -21.69 -7.76
CA ALA A 75 -28.49 -20.69 -6.74
C ALA A 75 -26.99 -20.51 -6.49
N LEU A 76 -26.24 -21.62 -6.36
CA LEU A 76 -24.78 -21.59 -6.22
C LEU A 76 -24.10 -21.00 -7.44
N ILE A 77 -24.50 -21.41 -8.65
CA ILE A 77 -23.90 -20.91 -9.90
C ILE A 77 -24.14 -19.40 -10.06
N ILE A 78 -25.39 -18.95 -9.87
CA ILE A 78 -25.75 -17.54 -10.03
C ILE A 78 -25.05 -16.67 -8.97
N SER A 79 -25.03 -17.13 -7.71
CA SER A 79 -24.39 -16.38 -6.62
C SER A 79 -22.86 -16.37 -6.74
N SER A 80 -22.23 -17.38 -7.35
CA SER A 80 -20.77 -17.42 -7.52
C SER A 80 -20.26 -16.26 -8.39
N ILE A 81 -21.07 -15.80 -9.36
CA ILE A 81 -20.72 -14.67 -10.25
C ILE A 81 -20.56 -13.38 -9.44
N SER A 82 -21.39 -13.17 -8.41
CA SER A 82 -21.34 -11.98 -7.55
C SER A 82 -20.01 -11.86 -6.81
N LEU A 83 -19.29 -12.97 -6.61
CA LEU A 83 -18.04 -12.99 -5.86
C LEU A 83 -16.94 -12.13 -6.50
N LEU A 84 -16.94 -12.01 -7.83
CA LEU A 84 -16.01 -11.15 -8.57
C LEU A 84 -16.20 -9.66 -8.21
N GLY A 85 -17.46 -9.20 -8.19
CA GLY A 85 -17.77 -7.84 -7.74
C GLY A 85 -17.46 -7.68 -6.24
N ALA A 86 -17.74 -8.72 -5.45
CA ALA A 86 -17.53 -8.71 -4.01
C ALA A 86 -16.07 -8.47 -3.61
N VAL A 87 -15.10 -9.08 -4.31
CA VAL A 87 -13.67 -8.84 -4.03
C VAL A 87 -13.24 -7.43 -4.40
N VAL A 88 -13.70 -6.89 -5.53
CA VAL A 88 -13.37 -5.53 -5.98
C VAL A 88 -13.92 -4.50 -5.00
N ASN A 89 -15.20 -4.61 -4.63
CA ASN A 89 -15.83 -3.70 -3.67
C ASN A 89 -15.18 -3.77 -2.28
N ASN A 90 -14.76 -4.95 -1.85
CA ASN A 90 -14.09 -5.11 -0.55
C ASN A 90 -12.70 -4.46 -0.53
N ILE A 91 -11.91 -4.60 -1.60
CA ILE A 91 -10.63 -3.91 -1.75
C ILE A 91 -10.82 -2.39 -1.62
N PHE A 92 -11.85 -1.81 -2.26
CA PHE A 92 -12.16 -0.39 -2.12
C PHE A 92 -12.54 0.01 -0.69
N ILE A 93 -13.38 -0.77 -0.01
CA ILE A 93 -13.78 -0.49 1.38
C ILE A 93 -12.54 -0.40 2.28
N TYR A 94 -11.68 -1.42 2.26
CA TYR A 94 -10.46 -1.44 3.08
C TYR A 94 -9.48 -0.34 2.66
N TYR A 95 -9.34 -0.09 1.36
CA TYR A 95 -8.51 0.99 0.86
C TYR A 95 -8.93 2.35 1.40
N TYR A 96 -10.20 2.74 1.24
CA TYR A 96 -10.70 4.03 1.70
C TYR A 96 -10.68 4.15 3.23
N MET A 97 -10.92 3.05 3.94
CA MET A 97 -10.77 3.02 5.39
C MET A 97 -9.32 3.31 5.81
N THR A 98 -8.35 2.71 5.10
CA THR A 98 -6.92 2.85 5.39
C THR A 98 -6.40 4.26 5.15
N ILE A 99 -6.81 4.92 4.05
CA ILE A 99 -6.38 6.29 3.74
C ILE A 99 -7.17 7.37 4.50
N GLY A 100 -7.90 6.99 5.55
CA GLY A 100 -8.68 7.92 6.39
C GLY A 100 -9.97 8.44 5.77
N ARG A 101 -10.37 7.97 4.58
CA ARG A 101 -11.65 8.31 3.91
C ARG A 101 -12.80 7.43 4.42
N THR A 102 -12.91 7.27 5.73
CA THR A 102 -13.88 6.36 6.39
C THR A 102 -15.33 6.66 6.01
N SER A 103 -15.67 7.92 5.76
CA SER A 103 -16.99 8.32 5.27
C SER A 103 -17.35 7.68 3.91
N ILE A 104 -16.37 7.55 3.00
CA ILE A 104 -16.57 6.84 1.72
C ILE A 104 -16.77 5.35 1.98
N ALA A 105 -15.88 4.73 2.76
CA ALA A 105 -15.97 3.31 3.10
C ALA A 105 -17.31 2.93 3.76
N ASN A 106 -17.77 3.74 4.73
CA ASN A 106 -19.03 3.51 5.43
C ASN A 106 -20.24 3.60 4.51
N ARG A 107 -20.25 4.55 3.56
CA ARG A 107 -21.29 4.60 2.52
C ARG A 107 -21.28 3.34 1.67
N ILE A 108 -20.11 2.88 1.22
CA ILE A 108 -20.00 1.66 0.43
C ILE A 108 -20.59 0.47 1.19
N THR A 109 -20.18 0.27 2.44
CA THR A 109 -20.67 -0.82 3.29
C THR A 109 -22.18 -0.76 3.51
N LEU A 110 -22.73 0.41 3.84
CA LEU A 110 -24.15 0.58 4.14
C LEU A 110 -25.02 0.36 2.90
N PHE A 111 -24.64 0.94 1.77
CA PHE A 111 -25.41 0.79 0.53
C PHE A 111 -25.33 -0.64 0.00
N ARG A 112 -24.14 -1.24 -0.02
CA ARG A 112 -23.95 -2.63 -0.47
C ARG A 112 -24.73 -3.64 0.39
N GLY A 113 -24.65 -3.49 1.71
CA GLY A 113 -25.20 -4.44 2.67
C GLY A 113 -26.72 -4.34 2.87
N PHE A 114 -27.31 -3.18 2.58
CA PHE A 114 -28.75 -2.95 2.81
C PHE A 114 -29.44 -2.29 1.61
N LEU A 115 -29.01 -1.08 1.23
CA LEU A 115 -29.80 -0.24 0.30
C LEU A 115 -29.81 -0.73 -1.16
N PHE A 116 -28.84 -1.54 -1.58
CA PHE A 116 -28.81 -2.12 -2.93
C PHE A 116 -29.34 -3.54 -2.96
N ILE A 117 -28.95 -4.38 -2.00
CA ILE A 117 -29.34 -5.80 -2.02
C ILE A 117 -30.85 -5.99 -1.80
N ILE A 118 -31.48 -5.24 -0.89
CA ILE A 118 -32.91 -5.38 -0.58
C ILE A 118 -33.80 -5.05 -1.79
N PRO A 119 -33.69 -3.86 -2.43
CA PRO A 119 -34.50 -3.55 -3.59
C PRO A 119 -34.12 -4.39 -4.81
N ALA A 120 -32.83 -4.75 -4.99
CA ALA A 120 -32.43 -5.65 -6.06
C ALA A 120 -33.05 -7.04 -5.90
N ALA A 121 -33.13 -7.57 -4.67
CA ALA A 121 -33.78 -8.85 -4.40
C ALA A 121 -35.27 -8.81 -4.74
N GLY A 122 -35.98 -7.75 -4.34
CA GLY A 122 -37.39 -7.57 -4.69
C GLY A 122 -37.62 -7.48 -6.21
N ALA A 123 -36.85 -6.62 -6.89
CA ALA A 123 -36.99 -6.42 -8.34
C ALA A 123 -36.63 -7.67 -9.15
N MET A 124 -35.52 -8.33 -8.81
CA MET A 124 -35.07 -9.51 -9.53
C MET A 124 -35.96 -10.73 -9.24
N ALA A 125 -36.49 -10.86 -8.01
CA ALA A 125 -37.45 -11.91 -7.68
C ALA A 125 -38.73 -11.83 -8.52
N GLN A 126 -39.22 -10.61 -8.81
CA GLN A 126 -40.37 -10.42 -9.70
C GLN A 126 -40.05 -10.83 -11.15
N ALA A 127 -38.81 -10.63 -11.62
CA ALA A 127 -38.42 -10.93 -12.99
C ALA A 127 -38.06 -12.41 -13.23
N MET A 128 -37.41 -13.06 -12.26
CA MET A 128 -36.81 -14.41 -12.42
C MET A 128 -37.19 -15.40 -11.31
N GLY A 129 -38.19 -15.07 -10.49
CA GLY A 129 -38.61 -15.89 -9.36
C GLY A 129 -37.48 -16.11 -8.34
N ILE A 130 -37.36 -17.33 -7.83
CA ILE A 130 -36.35 -17.68 -6.81
C ILE A 130 -34.91 -17.47 -7.30
N HIS A 131 -34.63 -17.64 -8.60
CA HIS A 131 -33.31 -17.40 -9.18
C HIS A 131 -32.95 -15.91 -9.18
N GLY A 132 -33.95 -15.04 -9.25
CA GLY A 132 -33.79 -13.59 -9.16
C GLY A 132 -33.21 -13.13 -7.82
N ILE A 133 -33.60 -13.79 -6.72
CA ILE A 133 -33.05 -13.50 -5.38
C ILE A 133 -31.53 -13.68 -5.36
N TRP A 134 -31.02 -14.73 -6.01
CA TRP A 134 -29.57 -14.99 -6.11
C TRP A 134 -28.88 -14.05 -7.09
N ALA A 135 -29.54 -13.66 -8.18
CA ALA A 135 -29.01 -12.68 -9.12
C ALA A 135 -28.88 -11.27 -8.49
N ALA A 136 -29.68 -10.97 -7.47
CA ALA A 136 -29.63 -9.71 -6.75
C ALA A 136 -28.27 -9.43 -6.09
N PHE A 137 -27.52 -10.47 -5.70
CA PHE A 137 -26.15 -10.29 -5.23
C PHE A 137 -25.27 -9.64 -6.30
N SER A 138 -25.28 -10.17 -7.52
CA SER A 138 -24.51 -9.62 -8.64
C SER A 138 -24.93 -8.19 -8.98
N ILE A 139 -26.23 -7.91 -8.99
CA ILE A 139 -26.76 -6.56 -9.22
C ILE A 139 -26.32 -5.59 -8.12
N SER A 140 -26.39 -6.00 -6.85
CA SER A 140 -25.94 -5.19 -5.72
C SER A 140 -24.45 -4.86 -5.82
N GLU A 141 -23.61 -5.80 -6.23
CA GLU A 141 -22.18 -5.56 -6.41
C GLU A 141 -21.90 -4.58 -7.56
N LEU A 142 -22.65 -4.64 -8.66
CA LEU A 142 -22.57 -3.69 -9.78
C LEU A 142 -23.03 -2.28 -9.37
N LEU A 143 -24.15 -2.17 -8.65
CA LEU A 143 -24.64 -0.90 -8.12
C LEU A 143 -23.65 -0.27 -7.13
N THR A 144 -22.99 -1.12 -6.33
CA THR A 144 -21.94 -0.68 -5.41
C THR A 144 -20.75 -0.10 -6.17
N LEU A 145 -20.27 -0.77 -7.23
CA LEU A 145 -19.20 -0.24 -8.07
C LEU A 145 -19.57 1.10 -8.71
N LEU A 146 -20.80 1.21 -9.23
CA LEU A 146 -21.31 2.46 -9.78
C LEU A 146 -21.30 3.58 -8.73
N MET A 147 -21.76 3.28 -7.50
CA MET A 147 -21.77 4.25 -6.42
C MET A 147 -20.36 4.68 -6.00
N ILE A 148 -19.38 3.77 -6.01
CA ILE A 148 -17.96 4.12 -5.80
C ILE A 148 -17.51 5.12 -6.85
N ILE A 149 -17.76 4.85 -8.14
CA ILE A 149 -17.37 5.74 -9.24
C ILE A 149 -18.02 7.13 -9.09
N LEU A 150 -19.31 7.18 -8.76
CA LEU A 150 -20.03 8.45 -8.55
C LEU A 150 -19.50 9.23 -7.34
N THR A 151 -19.24 8.53 -6.23
CA THR A 151 -18.70 9.15 -5.01
C THR A 151 -17.30 9.70 -5.23
N VAL A 152 -16.44 8.95 -5.94
CA VAL A 152 -15.10 9.38 -6.32
C VAL A 152 -15.19 10.59 -7.23
N ARG A 153 -16.00 10.55 -8.30
CA ARG A 153 -16.18 11.70 -9.21
C ARG A 153 -16.60 12.95 -8.47
N LYS A 154 -17.58 12.85 -7.56
CA LYS A 154 -18.01 13.98 -6.72
C LYS A 154 -16.88 14.50 -5.82
N THR A 155 -16.04 13.61 -5.31
CA THR A 155 -14.88 13.99 -4.47
C THR A 155 -13.79 14.68 -5.29
N LEU A 156 -13.50 14.18 -6.50
CA LEU A 156 -12.54 14.80 -7.43
C LEU A 156 -12.99 16.19 -7.89
N LEU A 157 -14.29 16.43 -8.03
CA LEU A 157 -14.83 17.77 -8.33
C LEU A 157 -14.64 18.76 -7.17
N LYS A 158 -14.61 18.27 -5.93
CA LYS A 158 -14.42 19.09 -4.73
C LYS A 158 -12.95 19.31 -4.39
N GLU A 159 -12.11 18.32 -4.65
CA GLU A 159 -10.68 18.29 -4.28
C GLU A 159 -9.81 18.13 -5.52
N GLN A 160 -9.42 19.27 -6.11
CA GLN A 160 -8.75 19.33 -7.43
C GLN A 160 -7.34 18.72 -7.45
N ASP A 161 -6.69 18.58 -6.29
CA ASP A 161 -5.33 18.00 -6.19
C ASP A 161 -5.32 16.47 -6.29
N LEU A 162 -6.48 15.82 -6.16
CA LEU A 162 -6.59 14.37 -6.21
C LEU A 162 -6.83 13.87 -7.63
N ARG A 163 -6.33 12.68 -7.94
CA ARG A 163 -6.56 12.04 -9.23
C ARG A 163 -6.86 10.56 -9.11
N GLY A 164 -7.61 10.07 -10.10
CA GLY A 164 -7.93 8.66 -10.29
C GLY A 164 -8.92 8.10 -9.27
N LEU A 165 -9.23 6.82 -9.44
CA LEU A 165 -10.20 6.11 -8.60
C LEU A 165 -9.69 5.93 -7.16
N LEU A 166 -8.38 6.00 -6.94
CA LEU A 166 -7.78 5.88 -5.61
C LEU A 166 -7.78 7.21 -4.83
N LEU A 167 -8.21 8.34 -5.41
CA LEU A 167 -8.20 9.63 -4.71
C LEU A 167 -6.81 9.98 -4.14
N LEU A 168 -5.75 9.75 -4.93
CA LEU A 168 -4.36 10.02 -4.54
C LEU A 168 -3.92 11.38 -5.07
N ASN A 169 -3.10 12.08 -4.28
CA ASN A 169 -2.46 13.32 -4.70
C ASN A 169 -1.16 13.00 -5.47
N TYR A 170 -1.13 13.31 -6.77
CA TYR A 170 0.03 13.02 -7.63
C TYR A 170 0.96 14.21 -7.85
N ARG A 171 0.74 15.34 -7.15
CA ARG A 171 1.51 16.57 -7.36
C ARG A 171 3.01 16.35 -7.23
N ASP A 172 3.42 15.63 -6.19
CA ASP A 172 4.82 15.36 -5.87
C ASP A 172 5.51 14.52 -6.97
N VAL A 173 4.77 13.62 -7.63
CA VAL A 173 5.27 12.82 -8.78
C VAL A 173 5.29 13.64 -10.06
N ALA A 174 4.26 14.47 -10.30
CA ALA A 174 4.13 15.26 -11.52
C ALA A 174 5.16 16.39 -11.62
N GLU A 175 5.60 16.92 -10.49
CA GLU A 175 6.65 17.95 -10.42
C GLU A 175 8.07 17.37 -10.55
N GLY A 176 8.23 16.05 -10.67
CA GLY A 176 9.54 15.40 -10.80
C GLY A 176 10.41 15.47 -9.54
N ARG A 177 9.84 15.92 -8.41
CA ARG A 177 10.54 16.09 -7.14
C ARG A 177 10.57 14.81 -6.30
N PHE A 178 10.69 13.67 -6.96
CA PHE A 178 10.71 12.34 -6.37
C PHE A 178 11.72 11.42 -7.07
N ILE A 179 12.52 10.68 -6.29
CA ILE A 179 13.37 9.59 -6.78
C ILE A 179 13.25 8.37 -5.84
N ALA A 180 13.30 7.17 -6.43
CA ALA A 180 13.33 5.90 -5.70
C ALA A 180 14.30 4.92 -6.37
N PHE A 181 15.19 4.34 -5.59
CA PHE A 181 16.15 3.33 -6.03
C PHE A 181 16.50 2.37 -4.88
N SER A 182 17.11 1.25 -5.20
CA SER A 182 17.62 0.28 -4.23
C SER A 182 19.14 0.26 -4.29
N VAL A 183 19.78 0.18 -3.13
CA VAL A 183 21.23 0.14 -2.97
C VAL A 183 21.60 -1.22 -2.37
N ASP A 184 22.44 -1.99 -3.06
CA ASP A 184 22.92 -3.27 -2.54
C ASP A 184 23.87 -3.06 -1.36
N SER A 185 24.04 -4.08 -0.50
CA SER A 185 24.84 -4.01 0.72
C SER A 185 26.36 -3.99 0.48
N ASN A 186 26.83 -3.35 -0.59
CA ASN A 186 28.24 -3.21 -0.93
C ASN A 186 28.61 -1.72 -1.01
N ASN A 187 29.87 -1.38 -0.73
CA ASN A 187 30.30 0.02 -0.68
C ASN A 187 30.31 0.69 -2.06
N GLU A 188 30.48 -0.09 -3.14
CA GLU A 188 30.49 0.40 -4.52
C GLU A 188 29.10 0.94 -4.94
N SER A 189 28.04 0.22 -4.59
CA SER A 189 26.65 0.62 -4.83
C SER A 189 26.26 1.85 -4.01
N VAL A 190 26.85 2.05 -2.83
CA VAL A 190 26.66 3.30 -2.07
C VAL A 190 27.26 4.48 -2.84
N LEU A 191 28.45 4.33 -3.40
CA LEU A 191 29.08 5.34 -4.27
C LEU A 191 28.24 5.64 -5.52
N GLU A 192 27.81 4.62 -6.26
CA GLU A 192 26.93 4.79 -7.43
C GLU A 192 25.60 5.49 -7.08
N SER A 193 25.12 5.30 -5.85
CA SER A 193 23.90 5.95 -5.39
C SER A 193 24.08 7.45 -5.15
N SER A 194 25.29 7.88 -4.77
CA SER A 194 25.63 9.30 -4.56
C SER A 194 25.52 10.11 -5.86
N ASP A 195 25.92 9.52 -6.99
CA ASP A 195 25.76 10.13 -8.32
C ASP A 195 24.28 10.35 -8.66
N LYS A 196 23.44 9.32 -8.44
CA LYS A 196 21.98 9.41 -8.66
C LYS A 196 21.31 10.47 -7.80
N ILE A 197 21.76 10.63 -6.56
CA ILE A 197 21.24 11.66 -5.63
C ILE A 197 21.65 13.05 -6.11
N SER A 198 22.90 13.20 -6.56
CA SER A 198 23.42 14.48 -7.05
C SER A 198 22.72 14.93 -8.34
N GLU A 199 22.47 14.00 -9.27
CA GLU A 199 21.63 14.24 -10.45
C GLU A 199 20.21 14.67 -10.07
N PHE A 200 19.60 13.98 -9.10
CA PHE A 200 18.28 14.31 -8.59
C PHE A 200 18.22 15.71 -7.96
N CYS A 201 19.17 16.06 -7.09
CA CYS A 201 19.25 17.37 -6.45
C CYS A 201 19.40 18.50 -7.48
N THR A 202 20.18 18.26 -8.54
CA THR A 202 20.35 19.19 -9.66
C THR A 202 19.05 19.38 -10.43
N SER A 203 18.34 18.28 -10.73
CA SER A 203 17.05 18.32 -11.43
C SER A 203 15.96 19.07 -10.65
N CYS A 204 15.98 18.99 -9.32
CA CYS A 204 15.04 19.66 -8.43
C CYS A 204 15.36 21.14 -8.18
N LYS A 205 16.47 21.68 -8.72
CA LYS A 205 16.95 23.05 -8.49
C LYS A 205 17.08 23.39 -6.99
N LEU A 206 17.52 22.43 -6.19
CA LEU A 206 17.79 22.66 -4.77
C LEU A 206 18.96 23.64 -4.61
N ASN A 207 18.99 24.38 -3.49
CA ASN A 207 20.13 25.26 -3.21
C ASN A 207 21.39 24.42 -2.91
N SER A 208 22.57 24.98 -3.16
CA SER A 208 23.85 24.24 -3.02
C SER A 208 24.05 23.66 -1.62
N LYS A 209 23.56 24.35 -0.58
CA LYS A 209 23.66 23.88 0.81
C LYS A 209 22.77 22.66 1.06
N GLN A 210 21.53 22.65 0.57
CA GLN A 210 20.59 21.54 0.68
C GLN A 210 21.10 20.33 -0.11
N SER A 211 21.56 20.53 -1.35
CA SER A 211 22.12 19.45 -2.15
C SER A 211 23.31 18.79 -1.45
N MET A 212 24.23 19.60 -0.91
CA MET A 212 25.39 19.09 -0.17
C MET A 212 24.97 18.30 1.07
N VAL A 213 24.06 18.86 1.88
CA VAL A 213 23.55 18.20 3.09
C VAL A 213 22.89 16.88 2.74
N ILE A 214 22.02 16.84 1.73
CA ILE A 214 21.27 15.64 1.33
C ILE A 214 22.20 14.54 0.82
N SER A 215 23.15 14.85 -0.07
CA SER A 215 24.06 13.84 -0.61
C SER A 215 24.94 13.23 0.49
N LEU A 216 25.58 14.07 1.31
CA LEU A 216 26.47 13.61 2.38
C LEU A 216 25.70 12.83 3.45
N ALA A 217 24.52 13.31 3.80
CA ALA A 217 23.59 12.67 4.73
C ALA A 217 23.23 11.25 4.33
N ILE A 218 22.82 11.09 3.07
CA ILE A 218 22.38 9.79 2.56
C ILE A 218 23.56 8.83 2.49
N GLU A 219 24.72 9.28 2.01
CA GLU A 219 25.92 8.46 1.93
C GLU A 219 26.32 7.91 3.30
N GLU A 220 26.43 8.77 4.32
CA GLU A 220 26.82 8.34 5.66
C GLU A 220 25.79 7.43 6.32
N ILE A 221 24.49 7.72 6.16
CA ILE A 221 23.42 6.85 6.65
C ILE A 221 23.49 5.48 5.97
N LEU A 222 23.67 5.44 4.65
CA LEU A 222 23.78 4.18 3.90
C LEU A 222 25.00 3.37 4.35
N LEU A 223 26.16 4.00 4.50
CA LEU A 223 27.37 3.35 5.00
C LEU A 223 27.15 2.76 6.40
N LEU A 224 26.57 3.54 7.33
CA LEU A 224 26.25 3.04 8.67
C LEU A 224 25.28 1.86 8.65
N MET A 225 24.23 1.96 7.83
CA MET A 225 23.25 0.89 7.68
C MET A 225 23.90 -0.37 7.10
N VAL A 226 24.76 -0.24 6.08
CA VAL A 226 25.47 -1.39 5.51
C VAL A 226 26.37 -2.05 6.53
N GLN A 227 27.16 -1.26 7.27
CA GLN A 227 28.09 -1.77 8.28
C GLN A 227 27.38 -2.47 9.44
N HIS A 228 26.26 -1.93 9.95
CA HIS A 228 25.64 -2.43 11.19
C HIS A 228 24.48 -3.40 10.95
N ILE A 229 23.75 -3.28 9.84
CA ILE A 229 22.58 -4.11 9.56
C ILE A 229 22.96 -5.40 8.84
N PHE A 230 23.98 -5.35 7.97
CA PHE A 230 24.32 -6.46 7.07
C PHE A 230 25.64 -7.16 7.38
N VAL A 231 26.11 -7.13 8.63
CA VAL A 231 27.32 -7.85 9.09
C VAL A 231 27.27 -9.32 8.64
N GLY A 232 28.07 -9.67 7.63
CA GLY A 232 28.20 -11.03 7.10
C GLY A 232 27.13 -11.51 6.11
N ASN A 233 26.30 -10.62 5.52
CA ASN A 233 25.28 -11.02 4.55
C ASN A 233 25.14 -10.04 3.38
N ASN A 234 25.77 -10.37 2.25
CA ASN A 234 25.91 -9.47 1.08
C ASN A 234 24.72 -9.47 0.10
N ASN A 235 23.64 -10.20 0.38
CA ASN A 235 22.57 -10.46 -0.58
C ASN A 235 21.29 -9.65 -0.30
N LYS A 236 21.42 -8.50 0.34
CA LYS A 236 20.29 -7.65 0.72
C LYS A 236 20.50 -6.22 0.23
N SER A 237 19.40 -5.52 0.03
CA SER A 237 19.38 -4.13 -0.42
C SER A 237 18.66 -3.20 0.56
N ILE A 238 18.98 -1.92 0.44
CA ILE A 238 18.34 -0.80 1.12
C ILE A 238 17.54 -0.05 0.05
N ASP A 239 16.23 0.04 0.25
CA ASP A 239 15.37 0.89 -0.58
C ASP A 239 15.47 2.33 -0.08
N VAL A 240 15.91 3.23 -0.96
CA VAL A 240 16.03 4.66 -0.71
C VAL A 240 14.96 5.40 -1.50
N ARG A 241 14.25 6.32 -0.84
CA ARG A 241 13.30 7.22 -1.49
C ARG A 241 13.49 8.64 -1.00
N ILE A 242 13.46 9.60 -1.91
CA ILE A 242 13.62 11.01 -1.61
C ILE A 242 12.49 11.77 -2.29
N PHE A 243 11.84 12.67 -1.54
CA PHE A 243 10.84 13.58 -2.06
C PHE A 243 11.02 14.99 -1.52
N VAL A 244 10.85 15.99 -2.38
CA VAL A 244 10.98 17.41 -2.02
C VAL A 244 9.63 18.10 -2.21
N ARG A 245 9.13 18.75 -1.15
CA ARG A 245 7.85 19.45 -1.17
C ARG A 245 7.85 20.67 -0.28
N ASP A 246 7.38 21.81 -0.81
CA ASP A 246 7.26 23.07 -0.06
C ASP A 246 8.55 23.41 0.72
N ASP A 247 9.71 23.21 0.07
CA ASP A 247 11.07 23.35 0.61
C ASP A 247 11.46 22.40 1.77
N VAL A 248 10.62 21.38 2.03
CA VAL A 248 10.92 20.27 2.94
C VAL A 248 11.37 19.06 2.14
N THR A 249 12.56 18.55 2.42
CA THR A 249 13.06 17.30 1.84
C THR A 249 12.81 16.16 2.82
N THR A 250 12.11 15.14 2.34
CA THR A 250 11.94 13.91 3.10
C THR A 250 12.73 12.79 2.45
N MET A 251 13.55 12.13 3.25
CA MET A 251 14.36 10.98 2.87
C MET A 251 13.87 9.76 3.63
N ARG A 252 13.86 8.63 2.94
CA ARG A 252 13.40 7.37 3.49
C ARG A 252 14.39 6.26 3.17
N PHE A 253 14.68 5.47 4.18
CA PHE A 253 15.48 4.26 4.09
C PHE A 253 14.66 3.08 4.60
N ARG A 254 14.56 2.01 3.80
CA ARG A 254 13.91 0.77 4.19
C ARG A 254 14.83 -0.41 3.91
N CYS A 255 15.03 -1.27 4.90
CA CYS A 255 15.83 -2.48 4.74
C CYS A 255 15.34 -3.62 5.64
N ALA A 256 15.66 -4.86 5.25
CA ALA A 256 15.37 -6.05 6.03
C ALA A 256 16.59 -6.47 6.84
N GLY A 257 16.54 -6.48 8.17
CA GLY A 257 17.69 -6.90 8.96
C GLY A 257 17.55 -6.67 10.46
N ARG A 258 18.70 -6.58 11.14
CA ARG A 258 18.74 -6.24 12.57
C ARG A 258 18.17 -4.84 12.78
N LYS A 259 17.49 -4.65 13.92
CA LYS A 259 16.96 -3.33 14.29
C LYS A 259 18.13 -2.39 14.53
N PHE A 260 18.18 -1.30 13.78
CA PHE A 260 19.26 -0.33 13.86
C PHE A 260 18.73 1.04 13.43
N ASN A 261 18.87 2.03 14.30
CA ASN A 261 18.62 3.42 14.00
C ASN A 261 19.97 4.15 13.98
N PRO A 262 20.48 4.56 12.79
CA PRO A 262 21.76 5.24 12.66
C PRO A 262 21.83 6.56 13.45
N LEU A 263 20.69 7.24 13.61
CA LEU A 263 20.64 8.53 14.32
C LEU A 263 20.70 8.37 15.84
N ASP A 264 20.04 7.34 16.39
CA ASP A 264 20.16 7.02 17.82
C ASP A 264 21.58 6.52 18.14
N TYR A 265 22.16 5.72 17.24
CA TYR A 265 23.55 5.26 17.37
C TYR A 265 24.54 6.43 17.38
N TYR A 266 24.37 7.38 16.46
CA TYR A 266 25.17 8.60 16.42
C TYR A 266 25.07 9.41 17.73
N GLN A 267 23.86 9.63 18.25
CA GLN A 267 23.66 10.36 19.51
C GLN A 267 24.31 9.67 20.70
N GLN A 268 24.14 8.35 20.82
CA GLN A 268 24.73 7.56 21.91
C GLN A 268 26.26 7.52 21.85
N ALA A 269 26.84 7.50 20.64
CA ALA A 269 28.28 7.56 20.46
C ALA A 269 28.84 8.94 20.85
N MET A 270 28.15 10.02 20.51
CA MET A 270 28.54 11.40 20.87
C MET A 270 28.43 11.67 22.38
N GLU A 271 27.48 11.03 23.08
CA GLU A 271 27.38 11.11 24.54
C GLU A 271 28.51 10.33 25.25
N ASN A 272 29.05 9.29 24.61
CA ASN A 272 30.14 8.46 25.12
C ASN A 272 31.50 8.84 24.49
N ALA A 273 31.92 10.08 24.74
CA ALA A 273 33.06 10.76 24.11
C ALA A 273 34.45 10.08 24.26
N ASP A 274 34.58 9.02 25.07
CA ASP A 274 35.85 8.32 25.34
C ASP A 274 36.13 7.10 24.44
N THR A 275 35.27 6.84 23.45
CA THR A 275 35.38 5.65 22.59
C THR A 275 35.99 5.97 21.23
N SER A 276 36.84 5.09 20.67
CA SER A 276 37.41 5.25 19.32
C SER A 276 36.34 5.40 18.22
N GLU A 277 35.15 4.86 18.44
CA GLU A 277 33.99 5.01 17.55
C GLU A 277 33.42 6.44 17.56
N ALA A 278 33.45 7.13 18.70
CA ALA A 278 32.97 8.50 18.82
C ALA A 278 33.83 9.46 17.99
N LEU A 279 35.14 9.25 17.95
CA LEU A 279 36.05 10.01 17.09
C LEU A 279 35.75 9.82 15.59
N ALA A 280 35.52 8.58 15.14
CA ALA A 280 35.20 8.29 13.75
C ALA A 280 33.82 8.86 13.33
N LEU A 281 32.85 8.88 14.25
CA LEU A 281 31.53 9.47 14.02
C LEU A 281 31.55 11.00 14.16
N ASP A 282 32.41 11.59 14.97
CA ASP A 282 32.55 13.05 15.03
C ASP A 282 33.11 13.63 13.72
N GLU A 283 33.87 12.84 12.97
CA GLU A 283 34.31 13.20 11.61
C GLU A 283 33.18 13.10 10.56
N SER A 284 32.03 12.50 10.89
CA SER A 284 30.89 12.37 9.98
C SER A 284 30.09 13.68 9.88
N MET A 285 30.50 14.53 8.94
CA MET A 285 29.88 15.85 8.74
C MET A 285 28.42 15.75 8.28
N GLY A 286 28.03 14.71 7.54
CA GLY A 286 26.65 14.52 7.06
C GLY A 286 25.66 14.31 8.20
N LEU A 287 25.96 13.45 9.17
CA LEU A 287 25.13 13.16 10.34
C LEU A 287 25.04 14.36 11.28
N GLN A 288 26.15 15.10 11.45
CA GLN A 288 26.14 16.39 12.15
C GLN A 288 25.21 17.41 11.47
N MET A 289 25.24 17.48 10.14
CA MET A 289 24.38 18.39 9.39
C MET A 289 22.91 17.97 9.45
N ILE A 290 22.59 16.67 9.31
CA ILE A 290 21.22 16.14 9.45
C ILE A 290 20.68 16.48 10.82
N THR A 291 21.38 16.11 11.90
CA THR A 291 20.87 16.30 13.27
C THR A 291 20.55 17.77 13.57
N LYS A 292 21.31 18.72 12.99
CA LYS A 292 21.05 20.16 13.12
C LYS A 292 19.91 20.67 12.24
N MET A 293 19.67 20.08 11.06
CA MET A 293 18.68 20.57 10.10
C MET A 293 17.35 19.81 10.13
N THR A 294 17.30 18.66 10.79
CA THR A 294 16.13 17.78 10.79
C THR A 294 15.02 18.33 11.69
N LYS A 295 13.83 18.46 11.11
CA LYS A 295 12.61 18.86 11.83
C LYS A 295 11.95 17.67 12.53
N GLN A 296 12.03 16.50 11.91
CA GLN A 296 11.41 15.27 12.43
C GLN A 296 12.14 14.02 11.91
N VAL A 297 12.36 13.07 12.82
CA VAL A 297 12.86 11.72 12.53
C VAL A 297 11.83 10.72 13.03
N ASP A 298 11.34 9.85 12.15
CA ASP A 298 10.47 8.74 12.52
C ASP A 298 11.18 7.41 12.22
N TYR A 299 11.47 6.63 13.26
CA TYR A 299 11.96 5.26 13.14
C TYR A 299 10.85 4.27 13.50
N THR A 300 10.54 3.36 12.59
CA THR A 300 9.54 2.31 12.82
C THR A 300 10.04 0.96 12.32
N THR A 301 9.67 -0.10 13.03
CA THR A 301 9.92 -1.47 12.58
C THR A 301 8.59 -2.15 12.28
N SER A 302 8.30 -2.38 11.00
CA SER A 302 7.05 -2.99 10.54
C SER A 302 7.37 -4.22 9.69
N LEU A 303 6.76 -5.37 9.99
CA LEU A 303 6.90 -6.61 9.20
C LEU A 303 8.37 -7.08 9.01
N GLY A 304 9.23 -6.87 10.02
CA GLY A 304 10.65 -7.24 9.95
C GLY A 304 11.51 -6.31 9.10
N LEU A 305 10.95 -5.19 8.63
CA LEU A 305 11.65 -4.14 7.92
C LEU A 305 11.89 -2.96 8.85
N ASN A 306 13.12 -2.46 8.87
CA ASN A 306 13.44 -1.17 9.46
C ASN A 306 13.02 -0.08 8.48
N ASN A 307 12.40 0.97 8.99
CA ASN A 307 11.92 2.09 8.21
C ASN A 307 12.32 3.39 8.91
N ILE A 308 13.13 4.19 8.23
CA ILE A 308 13.65 5.46 8.74
C ILE A 308 13.13 6.54 7.82
N ILE A 309 12.46 7.53 8.39
CA ILE A 309 11.95 8.70 7.66
C ILE A 309 12.55 9.94 8.31
N ILE A 310 13.26 10.74 7.51
CA ILE A 310 13.95 11.95 7.94
C ILE A 310 13.37 13.12 7.16
N ARG A 311 12.95 14.19 7.87
CA ARG A 311 12.39 15.41 7.26
C ARG A 311 13.25 16.61 7.60
N ILE A 312 13.82 17.25 6.57
CA ILE A 312 14.67 18.44 6.64
C ILE A 312 13.90 19.64 6.08
#